data_AF-A0A8J2W137-F1
#
_entry.id   AF-A0A8J2W137-F1
#
_cell.length_a   1.000
_cell.length_b   1.000
_cell.length_c   1.000
_cell.angle_alpha   90.00
_cell.angle_beta   90.00
_cell.angle_gamma   90.00
#
_symmetry.space_group_name_H-M   'P 1'
#
loop_
_entity.id
_entity.type
_entity.pdbx_description
1 polymer ?
#
loop_
_entity_poly.entity_id
_entity_poly.type
_entity_poly.pdbx_seq_one_letter_code
_entity_poly.pdbx_strand_id
1 'polypeptide(L)'
;MDFKQDKYKIPDTECNNSFLLTLQGSRIVELKPAEECKHECKSFKLELKESYLLCYNWWYWRPLVQQSTSNETFIAHVGSYC
;
A
#
# COMPACT_ATOMS: atom_id res chain seq x y z
N MET A 1 -3.89 -15.47 21.18
CA MET A 1 -4.94 -15.61 20.16
C MET A 1 -5.86 -14.43 20.43
N ASP A 2 -5.90 -13.34 19.69
CA ASP A 2 -5.81 -13.09 18.25
C ASP A 2 -4.83 -11.93 17.94
N PHE A 3 -3.97 -12.07 16.93
CA PHE A 3 -3.27 -10.89 16.39
C PHE A 3 -4.26 -10.15 15.51
N LYS A 4 -4.92 -9.13 16.07
CA LYS A 4 -5.70 -8.16 15.31
C LYS A 4 -4.74 -7.49 14.32
N GLN A 5 -4.73 -7.96 13.09
CA GLN A 5 -3.80 -7.46 12.09
C GLN A 5 -4.37 -6.14 11.56
N ASP A 6 -4.12 -5.04 12.28
CA ASP A 6 -4.65 -3.69 11.98
C ASP A 6 -4.22 -3.13 10.62
N LYS A 7 -3.36 -3.85 9.88
CA LYS A 7 -2.84 -3.47 8.57
C LYS A 7 -2.74 -4.66 7.63
N TYR A 8 -3.16 -4.48 6.40
CA TYR A 8 -2.97 -5.43 5.30
C TYR A 8 -1.70 -5.11 4.52
N LYS A 9 -0.78 -6.06 4.38
CA LYS A 9 0.44 -5.90 3.58
C LYS A 9 0.10 -6.17 2.11
N ILE A 10 0.42 -5.24 1.23
CA ILE A 10 0.33 -5.49 -0.22
C ILE A 10 1.37 -6.54 -0.62
N PRO A 11 0.99 -7.59 -1.37
CA PRO A 11 1.92 -8.61 -1.83
C PRO A 11 3.08 -8.04 -2.64
N ASP A 12 4.18 -8.77 -2.61
CA ASP A 12 5.38 -8.43 -3.36
C ASP A 12 5.11 -8.58 -4.87
N THR A 13 5.58 -7.62 -5.67
CA THR A 13 5.39 -7.59 -7.13
C THR A 13 6.67 -7.98 -7.87
N GLU A 14 6.55 -8.50 -9.10
CA GLU A 14 7.69 -8.97 -9.88
C GLU A 14 8.56 -7.83 -10.44
N CYS A 15 7.96 -6.79 -11.02
CA CYS A 15 8.68 -5.63 -11.56
C CYS A 15 8.88 -4.53 -10.50
N ASN A 16 9.82 -3.61 -10.75
CA ASN A 16 10.15 -2.51 -9.83
C ASN A 16 9.09 -1.40 -9.83
N ASN A 17 8.46 -1.11 -10.96
CA ASN A 17 7.38 -0.13 -11.03
C ASN A 17 6.07 -0.81 -10.68
N SER A 18 5.50 -0.45 -9.53
CA SER A 18 4.29 -1.05 -9.01
C SER A 18 3.22 0.00 -8.82
N PHE A 19 1.96 -0.45 -8.85
CA PHE A 19 0.84 0.43 -8.64
C PHE A 19 -0.25 -0.23 -7.78
N LEU A 20 -0.98 0.63 -7.07
CA LEU A 20 -2.19 0.30 -6.34
C LEU A 20 -3.29 1.26 -6.81
N LEU A 21 -4.27 0.74 -7.55
CA LEU A 21 -5.42 1.48 -8.05
C LEU A 21 -6.62 1.21 -7.14
N THR A 22 -7.17 2.24 -6.49
CA THR A 22 -8.41 2.08 -5.72
C THR A 22 -9.62 2.07 -6.63
N LEU A 23 -10.40 0.99 -6.56
CA LEU A 23 -11.63 0.81 -7.33
C LEU A 23 -12.88 1.17 -6.52
N GLN A 24 -12.83 1.04 -5.20
CA GLN A 24 -13.94 1.40 -4.32
C GLN A 24 -13.43 1.78 -2.93
N GLY A 25 -14.00 2.86 -2.38
CA GLY A 25 -13.77 3.32 -1.01
C GLY A 25 -12.49 4.13 -0.83
N SER A 26 -12.15 4.46 0.43
CA SER A 26 -10.94 5.21 0.78
C SER A 26 -10.15 4.54 1.91
N ARG A 27 -8.82 4.49 1.80
CA ARG A 27 -7.96 3.96 2.88
C ARG A 27 -6.67 4.72 3.04
N ILE A 28 -6.19 4.77 4.28
CA ILE A 28 -4.83 5.24 4.57
C ILE A 28 -3.85 4.14 4.18
N VAL A 29 -2.95 4.45 3.26
CA VAL A 29 -1.84 3.60 2.84
C VAL A 29 -0.55 4.19 3.41
N GLU A 30 0.20 3.37 4.15
CA GLU A 30 1.53 3.68 4.65
C GLU A 30 2.57 3.05 3.73
N LEU A 31 3.39 3.87 3.07
CA LEU A 31 4.56 3.41 2.34
C LEU A 31 5.74 3.34 3.30
N LYS A 32 6.08 2.12 3.72
CA LYS A 32 7.25 1.88 4.56
C LYS A 32 8.49 1.66 3.70
N PRO A 33 9.66 2.21 4.08
CA PRO A 33 10.92 1.86 3.45
C PRO A 33 11.13 0.36 3.37
N ALA A 34 11.59 -0.12 2.22
CA ALA A 34 12.15 -1.46 2.10
C ALA A 34 13.46 -1.55 2.89
N GLU A 35 13.87 -2.77 3.27
CA GLU A 35 15.08 -2.97 4.09
C GLU A 35 16.33 -2.42 3.39
N GLU A 36 16.35 -2.51 2.07
CA GLU A 36 17.43 -2.11 1.18
C GLU A 36 17.65 -0.59 1.18
N CYS A 37 16.60 0.21 1.44
CA CYS A 37 16.69 1.67 1.44
C CYS A 37 16.32 2.33 2.78
N LYS A 38 16.19 1.56 3.86
CA LYS A 38 15.73 2.05 5.18
C LYS A 38 16.52 3.23 5.76
N HIS A 39 17.77 3.41 5.33
CA HIS A 39 18.65 4.49 5.79
C HIS A 39 18.48 5.79 4.99
N GLU A 40 17.86 5.74 3.81
CA GLU A 40 17.70 6.88 2.90
C GLU A 40 16.22 7.24 2.68
N CYS A 41 15.38 6.22 2.52
CA CYS A 41 13.95 6.34 2.33
C CYS A 41 13.25 6.70 3.66
N LYS A 42 12.27 7.60 3.59
CA LYS A 42 11.36 7.90 4.70
C LYS A 42 10.01 7.23 4.50
N SER A 43 9.39 6.86 5.61
CA SER A 43 7.99 6.44 5.61
C SER A 43 7.08 7.62 5.38
N PHE A 44 6.00 7.42 4.63
CA PHE A 44 4.91 8.38 4.57
C PHE A 44 3.56 7.70 4.49
N LYS A 45 2.53 8.45 4.85
CA LYS A 45 1.14 7.99 4.87
C LYS A 45 0.33 8.91 3.97
N LEU A 46 -0.56 8.34 3.20
CA LEU A 46 -1.50 9.06 2.36
C LEU A 46 -2.87 8.41 2.42
N GLU A 47 -3.91 9.20 2.21
CA GLU A 47 -5.25 8.68 1.97
C GLU A 47 -5.40 8.40 0.48
N LEU A 48 -5.65 7.14 0.12
CA LEU A 48 -5.90 6.72 -1.25
C LEU A 48 -7.40 6.59 -1.48
N LYS A 49 -7.96 7.56 -2.20
CA LYS A 49 -9.39 7.66 -2.51
C LYS A 49 -9.75 6.85 -3.74
N GLU A 50 -11.04 6.66 -3.96
CA GLU A 50 -11.57 6.01 -5.16
C GLU A 50 -11.02 6.65 -6.45
N SER A 51 -10.69 5.82 -7.43
CA SER A 51 -10.05 6.20 -8.70
C SER A 51 -8.63 6.76 -8.60
N TYR A 52 -8.02 6.82 -7.41
CA TYR A 52 -6.63 7.24 -7.28
C TYR A 52 -5.69 6.08 -7.61
N LEU A 53 -4.61 6.40 -8.32
CA LEU A 53 -3.52 5.49 -8.65
C LEU A 53 -2.28 5.86 -7.83
N LEU A 54 -1.88 4.99 -6.91
CA LEU A 54 -0.60 5.10 -6.22
C LEU A 54 0.47 4.34 -6.99
N CYS A 55 1.35 5.06 -7.69
CA CYS A 55 2.56 4.49 -8.27
C CYS A 55 3.72 4.55 -7.27
N TYR A 56 4.46 3.46 -7.13
CA TYR A 56 5.62 3.40 -6.25
C TYR A 56 6.66 2.43 -6.81
N ASN A 57 7.92 2.62 -6.43
CA ASN A 57 8.96 1.66 -6.73
C ASN A 57 9.00 0.59 -5.63
N TRP A 58 8.74 -0.67 -5.98
CA TRP A 58 8.72 -1.78 -5.05
C TRP A 58 10.04 -1.88 -4.29
N TRP A 59 11.20 -1.77 -4.93
CA TRP A 59 12.52 -1.86 -4.27
C TRP A 59 12.75 -0.82 -3.17
N TYR A 60 11.98 0.27 -3.15
CA TYR A 60 12.12 1.33 -2.17
C TYR A 60 11.00 1.36 -1.13
N TRP A 61 9.76 1.00 -1.50
CA TRP A 61 8.64 1.06 -0.57
C TRP A 61 7.77 -0.19 -0.58
N ARG A 62 7.35 -0.60 0.62
CA ARG A 62 6.42 -1.69 0.89
C ARG A 62 5.10 -1.08 1.42
N PRO A 63 3.99 -1.15 0.67
CA PRO A 63 2.73 -0.55 1.10
C PRO A 63 2.02 -1.38 2.17
N LEU A 64 1.49 -0.69 3.19
CA LEU A 64 0.62 -1.24 4.22
C LEU A 64 -0.71 -0.48 4.23
N VAL A 65 -1.81 -1.17 3.95
CA VAL A 65 -3.16 -0.60 3.98
C VAL A 65 -3.70 -0.68 5.41
N GLN A 66 -4.09 0.45 5.99
CA GLN A 66 -4.70 0.47 7.31
C GLN A 66 -6.12 -0.10 7.25
N GLN A 67 -6.50 -0.92 8.23
CA GLN A 67 -7.89 -1.30 8.40
C GLN A 67 -8.72 -0.09 8.85
N SER A 68 -9.93 0.03 8.32
CA SER A 68 -10.90 1.03 8.77
C SER A 68 -11.78 0.44 9.86
N THR A 69 -12.18 1.26 10.82
CA THR A 69 -13.21 0.90 11.81
C THR A 69 -14.63 1.05 11.26
N SER A 70 -14.78 1.58 10.05
CA SER A 70 -16.06 1.69 9.36
C SER A 70 -16.43 0.42 8.60
N ASN A 71 -17.73 0.25 8.31
CA ASN A 71 -18.26 -0.83 7.46
C ASN A 71 -18.05 -0.58 5.95
N GLU A 72 -17.20 0.37 5.58
CA GLU A 72 -16.90 0.65 4.18
C GLU A 72 -16.06 -0.49 3.59
N THR A 73 -16.41 -0.97 2.40
CA THR A 73 -15.58 -1.94 1.67
C THR A 73 -14.50 -1.20 0.88
N PHE A 74 -13.26 -1.67 0.96
CA PHE A 74 -12.16 -1.16 0.15
C PHE A 74 -11.74 -2.20 -0.89
N ILE A 75 -11.82 -1.83 -2.16
CA ILE A 75 -11.41 -2.68 -3.28
C ILE A 75 -10.30 -1.95 -4.03
N ALA A 76 -9.18 -2.64 -4.25
CA ALA A 76 -8.06 -2.10 -5.02
C ALA A 76 -7.44 -3.16 -5.92
N HIS A 77 -6.90 -2.72 -7.05
CA HIS A 77 -6.14 -3.53 -7.98
C HIS A 77 -4.64 -3.26 -7.80
N VAL A 78 -3.86 -4.33 -7.65
CA VAL A 78 -2.40 -4.29 -7.51
C VAL A 78 -1.79 -4.84 -8.79
N GLY A 79 -0.77 -4.17 -9.32
CA GLY A 79 0.01 -4.65 -10.46
C GLY A 79 1.40 -4.05 -10.52
N SER A 80 2.20 -4.53 -11.47
CA SER A 80 3.55 -4.04 -11.74
C SER A 80 3.92 -4.16 -13.21
N TYR A 81 4.88 -3.35 -13.67
CA TYR A 81 5.36 -3.33 -15.05
C TYR A 81 6.87 -3.06 -15.15
N CYS A 82 7.44 -3.57 -16.24
CA CYS A 82 8.80 -3.42 -16.72
C CYS A 82 8.71 -2.73 -18.10
#